data_AF-A0A948UDB2-F1
#
_entry.id   AF-A0A948UDB2-F1
#
_cell.length_a   1.000
_cell.length_b   1.000
_cell.length_c   1.000
_cell.angle_alpha   90.00
_cell.angle_beta   90.00
_cell.angle_gamma   90.00
#
_symmetry.space_group_name_H-M   'P 1'
#
loop_
_entity.id
_entity.type
_entity.pdbx_description
1 polymer ?
#
loop_
_entity_poly.entity_id
_entity_poly.type
_entity_poly.pdbx_seq_one_letter_code
_entity_poly.pdbx_strand_id
1 'polypeptide(L)'
;MEKPNVRILYLYAFALVGLALVTAGTVRIMDLGLKMYVFKKADQMQDYRNMPPYPPIIIEQKTDGVKYSEKITPEQKTALDNWVSEFKYWNENQKKIDYLASNRQRAASNSLAMILIGLPLYLYHWRIVKKEAGESANNI
;
A
#
# COMPACT_ATOMS: atom_id res chain seq x y z
N MET A 1 -39.32 0.79 -31.72
CA MET A 1 -38.25 0.79 -30.70
C MET A 1 -38.15 -0.61 -30.13
N GLU A 2 -37.14 -1.37 -30.53
CA GLU A 2 -36.85 -2.67 -29.90
C GLU A 2 -36.49 -2.42 -28.43
N LYS A 3 -37.15 -3.12 -27.51
CA LYS A 3 -36.82 -3.03 -26.09
C LYS A 3 -35.46 -3.70 -25.90
N PRO A 4 -34.45 -3.04 -25.32
CA PRO A 4 -33.18 -3.70 -25.05
C PRO A 4 -33.46 -4.92 -24.16
N ASN A 5 -32.93 -6.08 -24.58
CA ASN A 5 -33.06 -7.32 -23.83
C ASN A 5 -32.43 -7.12 -22.46
N VAL A 6 -33.25 -7.01 -21.41
CA VAL A 6 -32.82 -6.75 -20.02
C VAL A 6 -31.71 -7.71 -19.59
N ARG A 7 -31.76 -8.95 -20.06
CA ARG A 7 -30.72 -9.97 -19.85
C ARG A 7 -29.36 -9.55 -20.41
N ILE A 8 -29.31 -9.00 -21.62
CA ILE A 8 -28.06 -8.58 -22.28
C ILE A 8 -27.48 -7.37 -21.54
N LEU A 9 -28.31 -6.40 -21.18
CA LEU A 9 -27.89 -5.25 -20.40
C LEU A 9 -27.29 -5.67 -19.05
N TYR A 10 -27.95 -6.58 -18.33
CA TYR A 10 -27.45 -7.15 -17.08
C TYR A 10 -26.09 -7.84 -17.26
N LEU A 11 -25.94 -8.66 -18.31
CA LEU A 11 -24.69 -9.38 -18.57
C LEU A 11 -23.52 -8.43 -18.86
N TYR A 12 -23.74 -7.35 -19.61
CA TYR A 12 -22.71 -6.34 -19.85
C TYR A 12 -22.35 -5.57 -18.57
N ALA A 13 -23.34 -5.20 -17.75
CA ALA A 13 -23.08 -4.54 -16.47
C ALA A 13 -22.25 -5.45 -15.54
N PHE A 14 -22.61 -6.73 -15.45
CA PHE A 14 -21.88 -7.70 -14.64
C PHE A 14 -20.45 -7.93 -15.17
N ALA A 15 -20.29 -8.05 -16.49
CA ALA A 15 -18.97 -8.17 -17.11
C ALA A 15 -18.08 -6.95 -16.86
N LEU A 16 -18.65 -5.74 -16.88
CA LEU A 16 -17.94 -4.50 -16.56
C LEU A 16 -17.43 -4.50 -15.12
N VAL A 17 -18.28 -4.90 -14.17
CA VAL A 17 -17.87 -5.05 -12.76
C VAL A 17 -16.78 -6.09 -12.61
N GLY A 18 -16.94 -7.26 -13.24
CA GLY A 18 -15.93 -8.32 -13.23
C GLY A 18 -14.59 -7.85 -13.79
N LEU A 19 -14.60 -7.14 -14.91
CA LEU A 19 -13.40 -6.57 -15.52
C LEU A 19 -12.71 -5.56 -14.60
N ALA A 20 -13.48 -4.69 -13.93
CA ALA A 20 -12.94 -3.74 -12.95
C ALA A 20 -12.26 -4.46 -11.77
N LEU A 21 -12.87 -5.53 -11.25
CA LEU A 21 -12.29 -6.32 -10.16
C LEU A 21 -11.01 -7.04 -10.59
N VAL A 22 -11.00 -7.65 -11.78
CA VAL A 22 -9.83 -8.34 -12.33
C VAL A 22 -8.68 -7.36 -12.54
N THR A 23 -8.91 -6.24 -13.22
CA THR A 23 -7.89 -5.22 -13.47
C THR A 23 -7.33 -4.64 -12.17
N ALA A 24 -8.18 -4.32 -11.20
CA ALA A 24 -7.75 -3.86 -9.88
C ALA A 24 -6.92 -4.91 -9.13
N GLY A 25 -7.32 -6.18 -9.20
CA GLY A 25 -6.56 -7.30 -8.61
C GLY A 25 -5.19 -7.46 -9.25
N THR A 26 -5.12 -7.43 -10.59
CA THR A 26 -3.86 -7.56 -11.33
C THR A 26 -2.90 -6.40 -11.01
N VAL A 27 -3.38 -5.17 -10.93
CA VAL A 27 -2.56 -4.01 -10.54
C VAL A 27 -1.98 -4.21 -9.14
N ARG A 28 -2.76 -4.72 -8.17
CA ARG A 28 -2.26 -4.97 -6.81
C ARG A 28 -1.17 -6.04 -6.76
N ILE A 29 -1.33 -7.13 -7.52
CA ILE A 29 -0.32 -8.19 -7.60
C ILE A 29 0.96 -7.66 -8.26
N MET A 30 0.83 -6.88 -9.34
CA MET A 30 1.97 -6.26 -10.01
C MET A 30 2.70 -5.29 -9.08
N ASP A 31 1.96 -4.44 -8.36
CA ASP A 31 2.52 -3.52 -7.36
C ASP A 31 3.29 -4.29 -6.26
N LEU A 32 2.74 -5.39 -5.76
CA LEU A 32 3.43 -6.24 -4.78
C LEU A 32 4.73 -6.83 -5.35
N GLY A 33 4.70 -7.37 -6.57
CA GLY A 33 5.88 -7.90 -7.24
C GLY A 33 6.97 -6.83 -7.44
N LEU A 34 6.57 -5.64 -7.86
CA LEU A 34 7.47 -4.50 -8.02
C LEU A 34 8.12 -4.10 -6.68
N LYS A 35 7.37 -4.02 -5.59
CA LYS A 35 7.92 -3.74 -4.24
C LYS A 35 8.87 -4.82 -3.74
N MET A 36 8.54 -6.08 -3.99
CA MET A 36 9.34 -7.22 -3.53
C MET A 36 10.69 -7.33 -4.26
N TYR A 37 10.71 -7.16 -5.58
CA TYR A 37 11.89 -7.45 -6.39
C TYR A 37 12.66 -6.21 -6.85
N VAL A 38 11.97 -5.09 -7.13
CA VAL A 38 12.56 -3.87 -7.71
C VAL A 38 12.68 -2.76 -6.66
N PHE A 39 11.58 -2.44 -5.97
CA PHE A 39 11.46 -1.33 -5.03
C PHE A 39 11.54 -1.79 -3.57
N LYS A 40 12.65 -2.42 -3.20
CA LYS A 40 12.84 -3.05 -1.88
C LYS A 40 12.68 -2.12 -0.68
N LYS A 41 12.73 -0.79 -0.87
CA LYS A 41 12.52 0.20 0.21
C LYS A 41 11.06 0.66 0.35
N ALA A 42 10.18 0.31 -0.59
CA ALA A 42 8.80 0.79 -0.63
C ALA A 42 7.96 0.42 0.61
N ASP A 43 8.35 -0.65 1.32
CA ASP A 43 7.63 -1.14 2.50
C ASP A 43 8.37 -0.91 3.82
N GLN A 44 9.57 -0.31 3.80
CA GLN A 44 10.29 0.06 5.03
C GLN A 44 9.46 0.99 5.96
N MET A 45 8.53 1.77 5.41
CA MET A 45 7.62 2.59 6.22
C MET A 45 6.67 1.77 7.12
N GLN A 46 6.39 0.50 6.82
CA GLN A 46 5.60 -0.35 7.72
C GLN A 46 6.34 -0.64 9.02
N ASP A 47 7.67 -0.79 8.98
CA ASP A 47 8.49 -0.99 10.19
C ASP A 47 8.45 0.22 11.14
N TYR A 48 8.22 1.44 10.63
CA TYR A 48 8.03 2.62 11.48
C TYR A 48 6.74 2.57 12.29
N ARG A 49 5.68 1.96 11.77
CA ARG A 49 4.39 1.87 12.47
C ARG A 49 4.40 0.83 13.60
N ASN A 50 5.38 -0.07 13.60
CA ASN A 50 5.57 -1.07 14.65
C ASN A 50 6.31 -0.43 15.84
N MET A 51 5.69 0.58 16.47
CA MET A 51 6.21 1.18 17.69
C MET A 51 6.12 0.16 18.84
N PRO A 52 7.14 0.04 19.70
CA PRO A 52 7.04 -0.77 20.90
C PRO A 52 5.86 -0.26 21.76
N PRO A 53 5.19 -1.16 22.51
CA PRO A 53 4.08 -0.78 23.38
C PRO A 53 4.50 0.32 24.37
N TYR A 54 3.53 1.07 24.88
CA TYR A 54 3.78 2.08 25.91
C TYR A 54 4.49 1.46 27.13
N PRO A 55 5.36 2.23 27.83
CA PRO A 55 6.08 1.71 28.98
C PRO A 55 5.10 1.20 30.04
N PRO A 56 5.42 0.10 30.75
CA PRO A 56 4.54 -0.52 31.74
C PRO A 56 4.29 0.34 32.99
N ILE A 57 4.97 1.50 33.10
CA ILE A 57 4.87 2.44 34.21
C ILE A 57 4.81 3.86 33.63
N ILE A 58 3.89 4.69 34.11
CA ILE A 58 3.86 6.12 33.80
C ILE A 58 5.06 6.77 34.48
N ILE A 59 6.09 7.08 33.70
CA ILE A 59 7.21 7.90 34.15
C ILE A 59 6.78 9.35 33.93
N GLU A 60 6.55 10.12 35.00
CA GLU A 60 6.43 11.58 34.87
C GLU A 60 7.78 12.09 34.35
N GLN A 61 7.85 12.40 33.04
CA GLN A 61 9.01 13.06 32.45
C GLN A 61 9.09 14.48 33.01
N LYS A 62 9.74 14.65 34.16
CA LYS A 62 10.44 15.90 34.43
C LYS A 62 11.74 15.85 33.61
N THR A 63 11.89 16.85 32.75
CA THR A 63 13.18 17.21 32.15
C THR A 63 14.26 17.14 33.23
N ASP A 64 15.34 16.41 32.93
CA ASP A 64 16.48 16.08 33.78
C ASP A 64 16.34 14.83 34.66
N GLY A 65 16.53 13.67 34.01
CA GLY A 65 16.79 12.39 34.66
C GLY A 65 15.52 11.62 35.04
N VAL A 66 15.43 10.37 34.57
CA VAL A 66 14.36 9.44 34.97
C VAL A 66 14.47 9.21 36.48
N LYS A 67 13.65 9.90 37.27
CA LYS A 67 13.46 9.60 38.70
C LYS A 67 12.32 8.60 38.84
N TYR A 68 12.68 7.40 39.26
CA TYR A 68 11.75 6.32 39.55
C TYR A 68 10.80 6.72 40.67
N SER A 69 9.50 6.43 40.53
CA SER A 69 8.56 6.54 41.65
C SER A 69 8.99 5.56 42.76
N GLU A 70 8.84 5.99 44.01
CA GLU A 70 9.54 5.44 45.18
C GLU A 70 9.13 4.00 45.59
N LYS A 71 8.31 3.30 44.79
CA LYS A 71 7.94 1.89 45.00
C LYS A 71 7.84 1.13 43.68
N ILE A 72 8.97 0.88 43.04
CA ILE A 72 9.07 -0.07 41.92
C ILE A 72 9.34 -1.46 42.49
N THR A 73 8.48 -2.42 42.19
CA THR A 73 8.75 -3.83 42.53
C THR A 73 9.86 -4.40 41.65
N PRO A 74 10.57 -5.46 42.07
CA PRO A 74 11.60 -6.10 41.24
C PRO A 74 11.09 -6.53 39.84
N GLU A 75 9.83 -6.95 39.75
CA GLU A 75 9.17 -7.34 38.50
C GLU A 75 8.95 -6.13 37.60
N GLN A 76 8.52 -5.00 38.17
CA GLN A 76 8.33 -3.74 37.45
C GLN A 76 9.65 -3.17 36.92
N LYS A 77 10.75 -3.29 37.69
CA LYS A 77 12.09 -2.91 37.23
C LYS A 77 12.53 -3.73 36.02
N THR A 78 12.33 -5.04 36.08
CA THR A 78 12.67 -5.97 34.99
C THR A 78 11.85 -5.65 33.73
N ALA A 79 10.55 -5.40 33.86
CA ALA A 79 9.69 -5.04 32.74
C ALA A 79 10.11 -3.70 32.09
N LEU A 80 10.54 -2.74 32.91
CA LEU A 80 11.03 -1.45 32.43
C LEU A 80 12.37 -1.58 31.70
N ASP A 81 13.32 -2.36 32.23
CA ASP A 81 14.62 -2.58 31.60
C ASP A 81 14.47 -3.25 30.23
N ASN A 82 13.58 -4.24 30.13
CA ASN A 82 13.23 -4.88 28.86
C ASN A 82 12.65 -3.87 27.86
N TRP A 83 11.69 -3.04 28.29
CA TRP A 83 11.10 -2.00 27.46
C TRP A 83 12.14 -0.98 26.97
N VAL A 84 13.05 -0.52 27.84
CA VAL A 84 14.12 0.42 27.45
C VAL A 84 15.04 -0.19 26.39
N SER A 85 15.35 -1.49 26.52
CA SER A 85 16.17 -2.21 25.55
C SER A 85 15.47 -2.30 24.18
N GLU A 86 14.20 -2.73 24.16
CA GLU A 86 13.38 -2.81 22.95
C GLU A 86 13.21 -1.44 22.28
N PHE A 87 12.95 -0.40 23.07
CA PHE A 87 12.82 0.97 22.59
C PHE A 87 14.11 1.48 21.95
N LYS A 88 15.27 1.23 22.57
CA LYS A 88 16.57 1.60 21.98
C LYS A 88 16.79 0.90 20.64
N TYR A 89 16.58 -0.42 20.59
CA TYR A 89 16.70 -1.20 19.36
C TYR A 89 15.77 -0.68 18.25
N TRP A 90 14.50 -0.43 18.59
CA TRP A 90 13.54 0.15 17.66
C TRP A 90 13.99 1.52 17.16
N ASN A 91 14.35 2.44 18.06
CA ASN A 91 14.76 3.80 17.72
C ASN A 91 16.01 3.86 16.84
N GLU A 92 17.00 3.00 17.10
CA GLU A 92 18.19 2.88 16.26
C GLU A 92 17.87 2.37 14.86
N ASN A 93 16.92 1.45 14.72
CA ASN A 93 16.48 0.96 13.42
C ASN A 93 15.66 2.02 12.67
N GLN A 94 14.85 2.83 13.36
CA GLN A 94 14.11 3.93 12.71
C GLN A 94 15.03 4.96 12.06
N LYS A 95 16.16 5.28 12.70
CA LYS A 95 17.15 6.22 12.15
C LYS A 95 17.76 5.75 10.82
N LYS A 96 17.70 4.45 10.53
CA LYS A 96 18.22 3.86 9.28
C LYS A 96 17.20 3.90 8.15
N ILE A 97 15.94 4.24 8.43
CA ILE A 97 14.85 4.25 7.44
C ILE A 97 14.85 5.59 6.69
N ASP A 98 14.99 5.50 5.36
CA ASP A 98 14.80 6.64 4.47
C ASP A 98 13.32 6.76 4.08
N TYR A 99 12.57 7.55 4.86
CA TYR A 99 11.14 7.77 4.66
C TYR A 99 10.81 8.38 3.29
N LEU A 100 11.66 9.29 2.80
CA LEU A 100 11.44 9.97 1.54
C LEU A 100 11.60 9.00 0.37
N ALA A 101 12.67 8.19 0.38
CA ALA A 101 12.85 7.15 -0.61
C ALA A 101 11.76 6.08 -0.53
N SER A 102 11.36 5.66 0.67
CA SER A 102 10.30 4.65 0.84
C SER A 102 8.98 5.11 0.23
N ASN A 103 8.54 6.34 0.53
CA ASN A 103 7.31 6.91 -0.04
C ASN A 103 7.38 7.06 -1.56
N ARG A 104 8.51 7.55 -2.08
CA ARG A 104 8.71 7.69 -3.53
C ARG A 104 8.68 6.34 -4.24
N GLN A 105 9.35 5.32 -3.69
CA GLN A 105 9.35 3.97 -4.24
C GLN A 105 7.97 3.33 -4.23
N ARG A 106 7.20 3.52 -3.15
CA ARG A 106 5.80 3.06 -3.08
C ARG A 106 4.92 3.71 -4.14
N ALA A 107 5.03 5.03 -4.31
CA ALA A 107 4.27 5.77 -5.31
C ALA A 107 4.66 5.35 -6.74
N ALA A 108 5.96 5.20 -7.00
CA ALA A 108 6.48 4.74 -8.29
C ALA A 108 6.00 3.33 -8.62
N SER A 109 6.10 2.39 -7.67
CA SER A 109 5.62 1.02 -7.83
C SER A 109 4.13 0.97 -8.22
N ASN A 110 3.30 1.70 -7.48
CA ASN A 110 1.86 1.70 -7.73
C ASN A 110 1.52 2.30 -9.10
N SER A 111 2.16 3.42 -9.44
CA SER A 111 1.96 4.09 -10.74
C SER A 111 2.41 3.21 -11.90
N LEU A 112 3.56 2.54 -11.76
CA LEU A 112 4.07 1.61 -12.76
C LEU A 112 3.15 0.40 -12.93
N ALA A 113 2.64 -0.16 -11.85
CA ALA A 113 1.67 -1.24 -11.92
C ALA A 113 0.40 -0.83 -12.69
N MET A 114 -0.12 0.38 -12.44
CA MET A 114 -1.27 0.91 -13.19
C MET A 114 -0.95 1.09 -14.67
N ILE A 115 0.23 1.64 -15.02
CA ILE A 115 0.62 1.85 -16.41
C ILE A 115 0.80 0.50 -17.14
N LEU A 116 1.50 -0.44 -16.52
CA LEU A 116 1.79 -1.75 -17.13
C LEU A 116 0.53 -2.54 -17.45
N ILE A 117 -0.54 -2.37 -16.68
CA ILE A 117 -1.82 -3.05 -16.91
C ILE A 117 -2.79 -2.20 -17.72
N GLY A 118 -2.91 -0.92 -17.39
CA GLY A 118 -3.87 0.00 -17.99
C GLY A 118 -3.50 0.42 -19.41
N LEU A 119 -2.22 0.61 -19.72
CA LEU A 119 -1.80 1.04 -21.05
C LEU A 119 -2.10 -0.02 -22.13
N PRO A 120 -1.76 -1.32 -21.95
CA PRO A 120 -2.16 -2.34 -22.91
C PRO A 120 -3.68 -2.42 -23.10
N LEU A 121 -4.45 -2.33 -22.01
CA LEU A 121 -5.91 -2.33 -22.05
C LEU A 121 -6.44 -1.15 -22.89
N TYR A 122 -5.94 0.05 -22.62
CA TYR A 122 -6.30 1.26 -23.35
C TYR A 122 -5.96 1.14 -24.84
N LEU A 123 -4.74 0.73 -25.18
CA LEU A 123 -4.30 0.60 -26.57
C LEU A 123 -5.12 -0.44 -27.34
N TYR A 124 -5.48 -1.55 -26.70
CA TYR A 124 -6.34 -2.57 -27.28
C TYR A 124 -7.70 -2.00 -27.67
N HIS A 125 -8.39 -1.33 -26.72
CA HIS A 125 -9.70 -0.74 -27.00
C HIS A 125 -9.63 0.40 -28.02
N TRP A 126 -8.62 1.26 -27.93
CA TRP A 126 -8.42 2.35 -28.89
C TRP A 126 -8.28 1.84 -30.33
N ARG A 127 -7.53 0.74 -30.52
CA ARG A 127 -7.35 0.13 -31.84
C ARG A 127 -8.65 -0.39 -32.43
N ILE A 128 -9.53 -0.98 -31.62
CA ILE A 128 -10.83 -1.48 -32.06
C ILE A 128 -11.73 -0.32 -32.50
N VAL A 129 -11.84 0.72 -31.66
CA VAL A 129 -12.65 1.91 -31.98
C VAL A 129 -12.18 2.54 -33.28
N LYS A 130 -10.86 2.66 -33.48
CA LYS A 130 -10.31 3.21 -34.73
C LYS A 130 -10.67 2.36 -35.95
N LYS A 131 -10.68 1.03 -35.81
CA LYS A 131 -11.06 0.11 -36.89
C LYS A 131 -12.54 0.27 -37.25
N GLU A 132 -13.42 0.24 -36.25
CA GLU A 132 -14.88 0.35 -36.45
C GLU A 132 -15.28 1.71 -37.02
N ALA A 133 -14.64 2.79 -36.57
CA ALA A 133 -14.85 4.13 -37.12
C ALA A 133 -14.40 4.23 -38.58
N GLY A 134 -13.28 3.60 -38.94
CA GLY A 134 -12.78 3.56 -40.32
C GLY A 134 -13.65 2.71 -41.26
N GLU A 135 -14.14 1.55 -40.81
CA GLU A 135 -15.06 0.71 -41.57
C GLU A 135 -16.41 1.39 -41.79
N SER A 136 -16.89 2.15 -40.82
CA SER A 136 -18.13 2.94 -40.95
C SER A 136 -18.00 4.07 -41.98
N ALA A 137 -16.80 4.66 -42.14
CA ALA A 137 -16.54 5.72 -43.11
C ALA A 137 -16.38 5.22 -44.56
N ASN A 138 -16.00 3.94 -44.76
CA ASN A 138 -15.80 3.34 -46.09
C ASN A 138 -17.05 2.63 -46.65
N ASN A 139 -18.10 2.48 -45.84
CA ASN A 139 -19.37 1.84 -46.21
C ASN A 139 -20.50 2.87 -46.45
N ILE A 140 -20.15 4.15 -46.61
CA ILE A 140 -21.03 5.27 -47.02
C ILE A 140 -20.52 5.77 -48.37
#